data_AF-X8CQ63-F1
#
_entry.id   AF-X8CQ63-F1
#
_cell.length_a   1.000
_cell.length_b   1.000
_cell.length_c   1.000
_cell.angle_alpha   90.00
_cell.angle_beta   90.00
_cell.angle_gamma   90.00
#
_symmetry.space_group_name_H-M   'P 1'
#
loop_
_entity.id
_entity.type
_entity.pdbx_description
1 polymer ?
#
loop_
_entity_poly.entity_id
_entity_poly.type
_entity_poly.pdbx_seq_one_letter_code
_entity_poly.pdbx_strand_id
1 'polypeptide(L)'
;MTDGGAGLVLVNDAYLRNHPDARPIGRIEGWGHRTVGLGLQQKLDRAGDDLYVLPHVRAAVLDALRRAGRGLDDIDGFEVHDCFTPSEYLAIDHIGLTGPGESWKAIENGEIEIGGGCRSIPAAG
;
A
#
# COMPACT_ATOMS: atom_id res chain seq x y z
N MET A 1 20.50 -6.73 -5.62
CA MET A 1 20.53 -5.93 -6.86
C MET A 1 19.97 -6.82 -7.96
N THR A 2 18.94 -6.37 -8.65
CA THR A 2 18.22 -7.12 -9.69
C THR A 2 18.15 -6.27 -10.96
N ASP A 3 18.16 -6.93 -12.12
CA ASP A 3 17.93 -6.30 -13.42
C ASP A 3 16.53 -6.68 -13.92
N GLY A 4 15.77 -5.70 -14.39
CA GLY A 4 14.41 -5.92 -14.88
C GLY A 4 13.69 -4.64 -15.25
N GLY A 5 12.51 -4.76 -15.86
CA GLY A 5 11.63 -3.65 -16.19
C GLY A 5 10.17 -4.07 -16.22
N ALA A 6 9.28 -3.17 -15.81
CA ALA A 6 7.83 -3.36 -15.84
C ALA A 6 7.16 -2.18 -16.56
N GLY A 7 6.02 -2.44 -17.19
CA GLY A 7 5.25 -1.42 -17.91
C GLY A 7 3.75 -1.70 -17.85
N LEU A 8 2.95 -0.63 -17.86
CA LEU A 8 1.50 -0.67 -17.82
C LEU A 8 0.93 0.24 -18.90
N VAL A 9 -0.20 -0.16 -19.50
CA VAL A 9 -0.97 0.68 -20.45
C VAL A 9 -2.22 1.16 -19.75
N LEU A 10 -2.35 2.47 -19.59
CA LEU A 10 -3.53 3.10 -18.99
C LEU A 10 -4.45 3.63 -20.07
N VAL A 11 -5.73 3.35 -19.93
CA VAL A 11 -6.79 3.82 -20.83
C VAL A 11 -7.92 4.44 -20.02
N ASN A 12 -8.65 5.35 -20.65
CA ASN A 12 -9.83 5.97 -20.04
C ASN A 12 -11.13 5.37 -20.61
N ASP A 13 -12.25 5.75 -20.02
CA ASP A 13 -13.57 5.25 -20.44
C ASP A 13 -13.90 5.62 -21.90
N ALA A 14 -13.39 6.74 -22.41
CA ALA A 14 -13.61 7.13 -23.80
C ALA A 14 -12.91 6.16 -24.77
N TYR A 15 -11.70 5.74 -24.45
CA TYR A 15 -10.98 4.72 -25.21
C TYR A 15 -11.73 3.40 -25.19
N LEU A 16 -12.18 2.93 -24.02
CA LEU A 16 -12.91 1.67 -23.88
C LEU A 16 -14.25 1.68 -24.65
N ARG A 17 -14.96 2.81 -24.67
CA ARG A 17 -16.18 2.96 -25.50
C ARG A 17 -15.90 2.84 -27.00
N ASN A 18 -14.75 3.33 -27.46
CA ASN A 18 -14.35 3.27 -28.87
C ASN A 18 -13.68 1.94 -29.25
N HIS A 19 -13.30 1.11 -28.26
CA HIS A 19 -12.62 -0.17 -28.45
C HIS A 19 -13.31 -1.26 -27.62
N PRO A 20 -14.52 -1.71 -28.03
CA PRO A 20 -15.34 -2.63 -27.23
C PRO A 20 -14.72 -4.01 -27.03
N ASP A 21 -13.72 -4.37 -27.85
CA ASP A 21 -12.96 -5.62 -27.72
C ASP A 21 -11.83 -5.52 -26.68
N ALA A 22 -11.48 -4.32 -26.22
CA ALA A 22 -10.53 -4.16 -25.14
C ALA A 22 -11.07 -4.80 -23.85
N ARG A 23 -10.19 -5.48 -23.12
CA ARG A 23 -10.50 -6.15 -21.85
C ARG A 23 -9.57 -5.60 -20.76
N PRO A 24 -9.99 -4.57 -19.99
CA PRO A 24 -9.18 -4.08 -18.90
C PRO A 24 -9.06 -5.17 -17.82
N ILE A 25 -7.84 -5.40 -17.34
CA ILE A 25 -7.54 -6.39 -16.29
C ILE A 25 -7.73 -5.83 -14.87
N GLY A 26 -7.89 -4.51 -14.75
CA GLY A 26 -8.05 -3.82 -13.48
C GLY A 26 -8.45 -2.37 -13.66
N ARG A 27 -8.85 -1.74 -12.56
CA ARG A 27 -9.22 -0.33 -12.50
C ARG A 27 -8.52 0.33 -11.32
N ILE A 28 -7.99 1.53 -11.54
CA ILE A 28 -7.50 2.36 -10.45
C ILE A 28 -8.72 3.00 -9.78
N GLU A 29 -9.15 2.45 -8.65
CA GLU A 29 -10.28 3.00 -7.87
C GLU A 29 -9.87 4.23 -7.04
N GLY A 30 -8.61 4.29 -6.57
CA GLY A 30 -8.10 5.40 -5.78
C GLY A 30 -6.58 5.45 -5.78
N TRP A 31 -6.02 6.60 -5.41
CA TRP A 31 -4.59 6.81 -5.27
C TRP A 31 -4.30 7.84 -4.18
N GLY A 32 -3.16 7.72 -3.50
CA GLY A 32 -2.72 8.68 -2.50
C GLY A 32 -1.23 8.99 -2.68
N HIS A 33 -0.87 10.25 -2.47
CA HIS A 33 0.50 10.74 -2.65
C HIS A 33 0.86 11.71 -1.54
N ARG A 34 2.09 11.59 -1.05
CA ARG A 34 2.72 12.57 -0.16
C ARG A 34 4.17 12.78 -0.58
N THR A 35 4.64 14.01 -0.42
CA THR A 35 6.06 14.36 -0.61
C THR A 35 6.64 14.78 0.73
N VAL A 36 7.85 14.32 1.03
CA VAL A 36 8.59 14.64 2.25
C VAL A 36 10.05 14.95 1.92
N GLY A 37 10.80 15.43 2.92
CA GLY A 37 12.24 15.68 2.77
C GLY A 37 12.99 14.39 2.41
N LEU A 38 14.08 14.52 1.65
CA LEU A 38 14.87 13.37 1.20
C LEU A 38 15.56 12.66 2.37
N GLY A 39 16.09 13.41 3.33
CA GLY A 39 16.82 12.86 4.47
C GLY A 39 15.90 12.13 5.45
N LEU A 40 16.36 11.01 6.02
CA LEU A 40 15.59 10.22 6.99
C LEU A 40 15.11 11.05 8.18
N GLN A 41 15.98 11.88 8.76
CA GLN A 41 15.63 12.73 9.90
C GLN A 41 14.41 13.61 9.59
N GLN A 42 14.37 14.23 8.40
CA GLN A 42 13.25 15.08 7.98
C GLN A 42 11.93 14.32 7.79
N LYS A 43 11.98 12.99 7.63
CA LYS A 43 10.80 12.13 7.57
C LYS A 43 10.33 11.77 8.98
N LEU A 44 11.27 11.50 9.89
CA LEU A 44 11.00 11.16 11.29
C LEU A 44 10.51 12.37 12.10
N ASP A 45 11.07 13.56 11.88
CA ASP A 45 10.68 14.81 12.56
C ASP A 45 9.21 15.17 12.30
N ARG A 46 8.58 14.59 11.27
CA ARG A 46 7.15 14.80 10.97
C ARG A 46 6.21 14.03 11.88
N ALA A 47 6.69 12.99 12.57
CA ALA A 47 5.86 12.26 13.53
C ALA A 47 5.43 13.18 14.67
N GLY A 48 6.36 13.99 15.21
CA GLY A 48 6.06 14.76 16.43
C GLY A 48 5.60 13.82 17.55
N ASP A 49 4.37 14.02 18.03
CA ASP A 49 3.71 13.16 19.03
C ASP A 49 2.76 12.12 18.41
N ASP A 50 2.79 11.91 17.09
CA ASP A 50 1.96 10.91 16.41
C ASP A 50 2.41 9.48 16.78
N LEU A 51 1.43 8.57 16.88
CA LEU A 51 1.68 7.15 17.11
C LEU A 51 2.35 6.48 15.90
N TYR A 52 2.15 7.03 14.70
CA TYR A 52 2.75 6.56 13.46
C TYR A 52 4.11 7.23 13.23
N VAL A 53 5.17 6.42 13.07
CA VAL A 53 6.54 6.90 12.81
C VAL A 53 6.64 7.68 11.49
N LEU A 54 5.80 7.36 10.51
CA LEU A 54 5.73 8.00 9.19
C LEU A 54 4.28 8.41 8.89
N PRO A 55 3.71 9.43 9.54
CA PRO A 55 2.28 9.75 9.41
C PRO A 55 1.87 10.15 7.97
N HIS A 56 2.83 10.58 7.17
CA HIS A 56 2.66 10.83 5.74
C HIS A 56 2.39 9.55 4.92
N VAL A 57 2.96 8.40 5.30
CA VAL A 57 2.63 7.11 4.67
C VAL A 57 1.19 6.75 5.00
N ARG A 58 0.80 6.84 6.28
CA ARG A 58 -0.58 6.61 6.73
C ARG A 58 -1.57 7.50 5.98
N ALA A 59 -1.25 8.79 5.84
CA ALA A 59 -2.09 9.74 5.12
C ALA A 59 -2.21 9.42 3.62
N ALA A 60 -1.16 8.89 2.98
CA ALA A 60 -1.21 8.46 1.58
C ALA A 60 -2.14 7.24 1.42
N VAL A 61 -2.05 6.24 2.31
CA VAL A 61 -2.97 5.08 2.29
C VAL A 61 -4.42 5.52 2.47
N LEU A 62 -4.68 6.37 3.48
CA LEU A 62 -6.03 6.87 3.76
C LEU A 62 -6.62 7.66 2.59
N ASP A 63 -5.81 8.44 1.87
CA ASP A 63 -6.28 9.14 0.67
C ASP A 63 -6.65 8.17 -0.46
N ALA A 64 -5.89 7.09 -0.65
CA ALA A 64 -6.19 6.07 -1.64
C ALA A 64 -7.52 5.37 -1.34
N LEU A 65 -7.69 4.86 -0.10
CA LEU A 65 -8.90 4.19 0.35
C LEU A 65 -10.13 5.11 0.26
N ARG A 66 -10.00 6.36 0.73
CA ARG A 66 -11.07 7.36 0.67
C ARG A 66 -11.49 7.67 -0.77
N ARG A 67 -10.57 7.76 -1.71
CA ARG A 67 -10.87 8.00 -3.14
C ARG A 67 -11.51 6.77 -3.80
N ALA A 68 -11.09 5.58 -3.38
CA ALA A 68 -11.73 4.33 -3.81
C ALA A 68 -13.13 4.12 -3.19
N GLY A 69 -13.43 4.82 -2.08
CA GLY A 69 -14.66 4.60 -1.33
C GLY A 69 -14.67 3.24 -0.62
N ARG A 70 -13.48 2.74 -0.23
CA ARG A 70 -13.26 1.40 0.34
C ARG A 70 -12.71 1.49 1.75
N GLY A 71 -13.06 0.52 2.58
CA GLY A 71 -12.37 0.22 3.83
C GLY A 71 -11.24 -0.80 3.63
N LEU A 72 -10.46 -1.03 4.69
CA LEU A 72 -9.42 -2.09 4.66
C LEU A 72 -10.02 -3.49 4.52
N ASP A 73 -11.27 -3.69 4.93
CA ASP A 73 -11.98 -4.97 4.86
C ASP A 73 -12.44 -5.31 3.43
N ASP A 74 -12.40 -4.34 2.52
CA ASP A 74 -12.70 -4.52 1.10
C ASP A 74 -11.46 -4.88 0.26
N ILE A 75 -10.29 -5.03 0.89
CA ILE A 75 -9.02 -5.27 0.20
C ILE A 75 -8.59 -6.72 0.41
N ASP A 76 -8.42 -7.45 -0.69
CA ASP A 76 -8.05 -8.88 -0.70
C ASP A 76 -6.54 -9.14 -0.52
N GLY A 77 -5.70 -8.13 -0.74
CA GLY A 77 -4.26 -8.25 -0.63
C GLY A 77 -3.53 -6.93 -0.84
N PHE A 78 -2.29 -6.86 -0.37
CA PHE A 78 -1.43 -5.69 -0.48
C PHE A 78 -0.10 -6.05 -1.11
N GLU A 79 0.38 -5.19 -2.00
CA GLU A 79 1.76 -5.19 -2.46
C GLU A 79 2.44 -3.94 -1.87
N VAL A 80 3.54 -4.14 -1.16
CA VAL A 80 4.21 -3.10 -0.37
C VAL A 80 5.67 -2.98 -0.79
N HIS A 81 6.28 -1.83 -0.53
CA HIS A 81 7.69 -1.60 -0.83
C HIS A 81 8.57 -2.03 0.36
N ASP A 82 9.00 -3.29 0.36
CA ASP A 82 9.69 -4.00 1.45
C ASP A 82 11.21 -4.12 1.26
N CYS A 83 11.85 -3.08 0.71
CA CYS A 83 13.29 -3.12 0.40
C CYS A 83 14.24 -3.41 1.59
N PHE A 84 13.73 -3.34 2.82
CA PHE A 84 14.37 -3.86 4.03
C PHE A 84 13.30 -4.46 4.96
N THR A 85 13.67 -5.44 5.81
CA THR A 85 12.72 -6.03 6.77
C THR A 85 11.97 -5.00 7.62
N PRO A 86 12.59 -3.90 8.14
CA PRO A 86 11.83 -2.88 8.88
C PRO A 86 10.80 -2.12 8.04
N SER A 87 10.96 -2.02 6.72
CA SER A 87 9.97 -1.31 5.88
C SER A 87 8.66 -2.10 5.72
N GLU A 88 8.70 -3.42 5.85
CA GLU A 88 7.49 -4.24 5.84
C GLU A 88 6.64 -4.00 7.10
N TYR A 89 7.25 -3.98 8.29
CA TYR A 89 6.58 -3.63 9.55
C TYR A 89 5.97 -2.22 9.50
N LEU A 90 6.72 -1.26 8.93
CA LEU A 90 6.20 0.08 8.69
C LEU A 90 4.99 0.05 7.75
N ALA A 91 5.01 -0.75 6.68
CA ALA A 91 3.86 -0.87 5.79
C ALA A 91 2.63 -1.42 6.51
N ILE A 92 2.78 -2.51 7.28
CA ILE A 92 1.69 -3.12 8.06
C ILE A 92 1.03 -2.11 9.01
N ASP A 93 1.84 -1.38 9.79
CA ASP A 93 1.36 -0.37 10.72
C ASP A 93 0.61 0.76 9.98
N HIS A 94 1.19 1.32 8.92
CA HIS A 94 0.66 2.52 8.26
C HIS A 94 -0.49 2.21 7.29
N ILE A 95 -0.62 0.97 6.82
CA ILE A 95 -1.84 0.49 6.17
C ILE A 95 -2.98 0.48 7.19
N GLY A 96 -2.67 0.08 8.42
CA GLY A 96 -3.62 -0.06 9.52
C GLY A 96 -4.16 -1.48 9.65
N LEU A 97 -3.38 -2.49 9.23
CA LEU A 97 -3.71 -3.90 9.47
C LEU A 97 -3.68 -4.21 10.98
N THR A 98 -2.75 -3.59 11.69
CA THR A 98 -2.62 -3.63 13.14
C THR A 98 -2.65 -2.21 13.72
N GLY A 99 -2.73 -2.11 15.05
CA GLY A 99 -2.41 -0.86 15.74
C GLY A 99 -0.96 -0.42 15.49
N PRO A 100 -0.64 0.88 15.62
CA PRO A 100 0.73 1.37 15.51
C PRO A 100 1.67 0.64 16.50
N GLY A 101 2.80 0.13 16.04
CA GLY A 101 3.75 -0.63 16.86
C GLY A 101 3.32 -2.07 17.16
N GLU A 102 2.22 -2.54 16.55
CA GLU A 102 1.70 -3.89 16.75
C GLU A 102 1.80 -4.77 15.49
N SER A 103 2.54 -4.35 14.47
CA SER A 103 2.76 -5.08 13.21
C SER A 103 3.24 -6.52 13.38
N TRP A 104 3.97 -6.81 14.47
CA TRP A 104 4.38 -8.18 14.81
C TRP A 104 3.19 -9.15 14.98
N LYS A 105 2.02 -8.66 15.42
CA LYS A 105 0.83 -9.50 15.62
C LYS A 105 0.31 -10.07 14.31
N ALA A 106 0.31 -9.27 13.23
CA ALA A 106 -0.13 -9.74 11.92
C ALA A 106 0.78 -10.85 11.36
N ILE A 107 2.06 -10.81 11.73
CA ILE A 107 3.04 -11.83 11.36
C ILE A 107 2.84 -13.09 12.21
N GLU A 108 2.79 -12.96 13.53
CA GLU A 108 2.66 -14.12 14.44
C GLU A 108 1.31 -14.85 14.29
N ASN A 109 0.24 -14.12 13.95
CA ASN A 109 -1.07 -14.70 13.68
C ASN A 109 -1.19 -15.30 12.27
N GLY A 110 -0.18 -15.15 11.41
CA GLY A 110 -0.20 -15.61 10.01
C GLY A 110 -1.17 -14.84 9.11
N GLU A 111 -1.64 -13.65 9.51
CA GLU A 111 -2.67 -12.89 8.78
C GLU A 111 -2.20 -12.41 7.40
N ILE A 112 -0.89 -12.23 7.23
CA ILE A 112 -0.27 -11.78 5.98
C ILE A 112 0.18 -12.94 5.07
N GLU A 113 0.08 -14.18 5.53
CA GLU A 113 0.44 -15.36 4.72
C GLU A 113 -0.55 -15.62 3.59
N ILE A 114 -0.09 -16.27 2.52
CA ILE A 114 -0.97 -16.74 1.44
C ILE A 114 -1.95 -17.77 2.02
N GLY A 115 -3.24 -17.41 2.09
CA GLY A 115 -4.29 -18.24 2.69
C GLY A 115 -4.57 -17.95 4.17
N GLY A 116 -3.82 -17.04 4.81
CA GLY A 116 -3.99 -16.63 6.21
C GLY A 116 -5.17 -15.69 6.49
N GLY A 117 -5.86 -15.25 5.44
CA GLY A 117 -7.02 -14.38 5.50
C GLY A 117 -7.15 -13.52 4.24
N CYS A 118 -8.13 -12.62 4.23
CA CYS A 118 -8.42 -11.70 3.12
C CYS A 118 -7.34 -10.63 2.88
N ARG A 119 -6.15 -10.67 3.53
CA ARG A 119 -5.20 -9.53 3.51
C ARG A 119 -3.75 -9.96 3.39
N SER A 120 -3.49 -10.91 2.49
CA SER A 120 -2.13 -11.39 2.25
C SER A 120 -1.19 -10.28 1.74
N ILE A 121 0.07 -10.33 2.18
CA ILE A 121 1.18 -9.54 1.63
C ILE A 121 2.19 -10.54 1.04
N PRO A 122 2.25 -10.72 -0.28
CA PRO A 122 3.19 -11.67 -0.88
C PRO A 122 4.63 -11.22 -0.64
N ALA A 123 5.44 -12.08 -0.01
CA ALA A 123 6.84 -11.80 0.37
C ALA A 123 7.86 -11.78 -0.79
N ALA A 124 7.42 -11.56 -2.03
CA ALA A 124 8.24 -11.73 -3.25
C ALA A 124 8.65 -10.41 -3.92
N GLY A 125 8.75 -9.32 -3.15
CA GLY A 125 9.32 -8.05 -3.60
C GLY A 125 10.80 -8.11 -3.98
#